data_AF-A0A9D5N7J5-F1
#
_entry.id   AF-A0A9D5N7J5-F1
#
_cell.length_a   1.000
_cell.length_b   1.000
_cell.length_c   1.000
_cell.angle_alpha   90.00
_cell.angle_beta   90.00
_cell.angle_gamma   90.00
#
_symmetry.space_group_name_H-M   'P 1'
#
loop_
_entity.id
_entity.type
_entity.pdbx_description
1 polymer ?
#
loop_
_entity_poly.entity_id
_entity_poly.type
_entity_poly.pdbx_seq_one_letter_code
_entity_poly.pdbx_strand_id
1 'polypeptide(L)'
;IENLCEVMGQMETGLNEYEANITRITAEKERISTELSLAARIQEDALPNHFPAFPERDEFDLYASMDPAKEIGGDFYDFFLVDDDHLCILIADVSGKGIPASLFMMASKIVFADNAKMGRSPAEIMEAANNIITRDNQEKMFVTAWVAILEISTGIVTASNAGHEYPMVMNEEGRFAMYKDKHGFILGGLENMKYSEYQFTLKPGDSLFVYTDGLAEASNCAGDMFTTDRVLDVLNENTDQSPQEILNAVSHAVDEFTLDAEQFDDLTMLCLKYNGVKKQDVHEIILPGVTGSIDEATGFVNALLEENGCSLKAMTQIDIAIDEIFSNIALYAYKEQQGDVKLECSVKDGVMKLTFIDSGPPFNPLDATEPDTTLSAQERKIGGLGIFLVRKTMDDMQYSYEDANILTITKKIS
;
A
#
# COMPACT_ATOMS: atom_id res chain seq x y z
N ILE A 1 45.76 -47.04 -50.60
CA ILE A 1 46.34 -46.81 -49.25
C ILE A 1 46.63 -45.32 -49.10
N GLU A 2 47.43 -44.70 -49.98
CA GLU A 2 47.71 -43.23 -49.94
C GLU A 2 46.44 -42.36 -49.94
N ASN A 3 45.48 -42.62 -50.85
CA ASN A 3 44.22 -41.85 -50.92
C ASN A 3 43.37 -41.98 -49.64
N LEU A 4 43.41 -43.14 -48.97
CA LEU A 4 42.69 -43.34 -47.70
C LEU A 4 43.36 -42.57 -46.55
N CYS A 5 44.70 -42.53 -46.51
CA CYS A 5 45.44 -41.73 -45.52
C CYS A 5 45.17 -40.23 -45.69
N GLU A 6 45.06 -39.75 -46.93
CA GLU A 6 44.76 -38.33 -47.21
C GLU A 6 43.33 -37.96 -46.78
N VAL A 7 42.34 -38.81 -47.09
CA VAL A 7 40.94 -38.62 -46.64
C VAL A 7 40.82 -38.72 -45.12
N MET A 8 41.52 -39.66 -44.47
CA MET A 8 41.52 -39.77 -43.01
C MET A 8 42.19 -38.55 -42.34
N GLY A 9 43.28 -38.04 -42.90
CA GLY A 9 43.94 -36.82 -42.40
C GLY A 9 43.08 -35.56 -42.58
N GLN A 10 42.31 -35.47 -43.68
CA GLN A 10 41.32 -34.41 -43.87
C GLN A 10 40.15 -34.51 -42.88
N MET A 11 39.64 -35.72 -42.62
CA MET A 11 38.61 -35.95 -41.60
C MET A 11 39.10 -35.63 -40.19
N GLU A 12 40.33 -36.01 -39.84
CA GLU A 12 40.94 -35.70 -38.54
C GLU A 12 41.12 -34.20 -38.35
N THR A 13 41.58 -33.49 -39.39
CA THR A 13 41.70 -32.03 -39.36
C THR A 13 40.34 -31.36 -39.19
N GLY A 14 39.32 -31.80 -39.94
CA GLY A 14 37.96 -31.28 -39.83
C GLY A 14 37.29 -31.58 -38.48
N LEU A 15 37.58 -32.74 -37.88
CA LEU A 15 37.09 -33.09 -36.54
C LEU A 15 37.72 -32.16 -35.48
N ASN A 16 39.04 -31.94 -35.55
CA ASN A 16 39.74 -31.03 -34.65
C ASN A 16 39.25 -29.59 -34.78
N GLU A 17 38.97 -29.12 -36.00
CA GLU A 17 38.38 -27.80 -36.23
C GLU A 17 36.95 -27.70 -35.68
N TYR A 18 36.15 -28.76 -35.82
CA TYR A 18 34.81 -28.83 -35.25
C TYR A 18 34.85 -28.83 -33.72
N GLU A 19 35.72 -29.62 -33.10
CA GLU A 19 35.91 -29.64 -31.63
C GLU A 19 36.36 -28.28 -31.09
N ALA A 20 37.30 -27.62 -31.76
CA ALA A 20 37.73 -26.27 -31.40
C ALA A 20 36.58 -25.25 -31.53
N ASN A 21 35.78 -25.34 -32.59
CA ASN A 21 34.61 -24.49 -32.78
C ASN A 21 33.54 -24.72 -31.71
N ILE A 22 33.21 -25.96 -31.38
CA ILE A 22 32.25 -26.29 -30.32
C ILE A 22 32.76 -25.77 -28.99
N THR A 23 34.03 -25.99 -28.66
CA THR A 23 34.62 -25.49 -27.40
C THR A 23 34.51 -23.97 -27.29
N ARG A 24 34.80 -23.25 -28.39
CA ARG A 24 34.68 -21.78 -28.44
C ARG A 24 33.22 -21.32 -28.27
N ILE A 25 32.29 -21.93 -29.01
CA ILE A 25 30.85 -21.58 -28.93
C ILE A 25 30.30 -21.86 -27.52
N THR A 26 30.67 -23.00 -26.92
CA THR A 26 30.26 -23.35 -25.56
C THR A 26 30.78 -22.34 -24.54
N ALA A 27 32.07 -21.99 -24.60
CA ALA A 27 32.67 -20.99 -23.70
C ALA A 27 32.01 -19.61 -23.84
N GLU A 28 31.69 -19.20 -25.07
CA GLU A 28 31.01 -17.92 -25.32
C GLU A 28 29.55 -17.93 -24.83
N LYS A 29 28.84 -19.06 -25.01
CA LYS A 29 27.48 -19.26 -24.47
C LYS A 29 27.47 -19.25 -22.93
N GLU A 30 28.42 -19.91 -22.28
CA GLU A 30 28.57 -19.91 -20.82
C GLU A 30 28.84 -18.49 -20.28
N ARG A 31 29.68 -17.73 -20.99
CA ARG A 31 29.94 -16.33 -20.64
C ARG A 31 28.67 -15.48 -20.71
N ILE A 32 27.93 -15.57 -21.82
CA ILE A 32 26.67 -14.83 -22.01
C ILE A 32 25.63 -15.26 -20.97
N SER A 33 25.50 -16.56 -20.70
CA SER A 33 24.60 -17.07 -19.66
C SER A 33 24.94 -16.51 -18.28
N THR A 34 26.24 -16.42 -17.93
CA THR A 34 26.68 -15.82 -16.67
C THR A 34 26.33 -14.33 -16.57
N GLU A 35 26.52 -13.58 -17.65
CA GLU A 35 26.15 -12.15 -17.72
C GLU A 35 24.62 -11.94 -17.62
N LEU A 36 23.83 -12.79 -18.30
CA LEU A 36 22.37 -12.77 -18.22
C LEU A 36 21.88 -13.12 -16.82
N SER A 37 22.42 -14.15 -16.17
CA SER A 37 22.05 -14.49 -14.78
C SER A 37 22.40 -13.39 -13.78
N LEU A 38 23.45 -12.60 -14.05
CA LEU A 38 23.73 -11.42 -13.24
C LEU A 38 22.68 -10.32 -13.46
N ALA A 39 22.31 -10.04 -14.71
CA ALA A 39 21.29 -9.06 -15.05
C ALA A 39 19.91 -9.44 -14.50
N ALA A 40 19.55 -10.72 -14.54
CA ALA A 40 18.32 -11.27 -13.94
C ALA A 40 18.24 -10.96 -12.45
N ARG A 41 19.31 -11.22 -11.69
CA ARG A 41 19.37 -10.88 -10.25
C ARG A 41 19.25 -9.38 -9.99
N ILE A 42 19.88 -8.54 -10.82
CA ILE A 42 19.76 -7.08 -10.70
C ILE A 42 18.31 -6.62 -10.95
N GLN A 43 17.61 -7.24 -11.90
CA GLN A 43 16.20 -6.97 -12.14
C GLN A 43 15.34 -7.42 -10.95
N GLU A 44 15.56 -8.63 -10.45
CA GLU A 44 14.84 -9.18 -9.29
C GLU A 44 15.03 -8.30 -8.05
N ASP A 45 16.25 -7.81 -7.79
CA ASP A 45 16.57 -6.90 -6.69
C ASP A 45 15.94 -5.49 -6.86
N ALA A 46 15.57 -5.11 -8.07
CA ALA A 46 14.96 -3.82 -8.36
C ALA A 46 13.44 -3.81 -8.15
N LEU A 47 12.82 -4.99 -8.14
CA LEU A 47 11.41 -5.19 -7.84
C LEU A 47 11.23 -5.41 -6.32
N PRO A 48 10.09 -4.99 -5.74
CA PRO A 48 9.80 -5.29 -4.35
C PRO A 48 9.69 -6.81 -4.08
N ASN A 49 10.72 -7.43 -3.50
CA ASN A 49 10.81 -8.89 -3.33
C ASN A 49 10.84 -9.36 -1.87
N HIS A 50 10.72 -8.43 -0.91
CA HIS A 50 10.67 -8.73 0.51
C HIS A 50 9.23 -8.69 1.02
N PHE A 51 8.74 -9.83 1.51
CA PHE A 51 7.39 -9.97 2.07
C PHE A 51 7.45 -10.46 3.53
N PRO A 52 6.58 -9.96 4.43
CA PRO A 52 5.56 -8.92 4.19
C PRO A 52 6.18 -7.55 3.86
N ALA A 53 5.61 -6.88 2.86
CA ALA A 53 6.15 -5.63 2.32
C ALA A 53 6.16 -4.49 3.34
N PHE A 54 5.14 -4.44 4.19
CA PHE A 54 4.96 -3.42 5.23
C PHE A 54 4.62 -4.10 6.57
N PRO A 55 5.61 -4.67 7.28
CA PRO A 55 5.37 -5.44 8.51
C PRO A 55 4.70 -4.64 9.64
N GLU A 56 4.85 -3.31 9.61
CA GLU A 56 4.32 -2.37 10.61
C GLU A 56 2.92 -1.82 10.24
N ARG A 57 2.32 -2.30 9.15
CA ARG A 57 1.02 -1.84 8.63
C ARG A 57 0.04 -3.00 8.66
N ASP A 58 -1.05 -2.81 9.41
CA ASP A 58 -2.13 -3.80 9.55
C ASP A 58 -3.28 -3.54 8.58
N GLU A 59 -3.31 -2.34 7.97
CA GLU A 59 -4.49 -1.85 7.23
C GLU A 59 -4.67 -2.53 5.88
N PHE A 60 -3.64 -3.21 5.39
CA PHE A 60 -3.64 -3.96 4.14
C PHE A 60 -2.56 -5.05 4.17
N ASP A 61 -2.75 -6.08 3.36
CA ASP A 61 -1.75 -7.10 3.06
C ASP A 61 -1.52 -7.13 1.54
N LEU A 62 -0.29 -7.43 1.11
CA LEU A 62 0.08 -7.38 -0.29
C LEU A 62 1.13 -8.46 -0.60
N TYR A 63 0.92 -9.16 -1.72
CA TYR A 63 1.89 -10.08 -2.29
C TYR A 63 1.97 -9.88 -3.80
N ALA A 64 3.17 -10.01 -4.36
CA ALA A 64 3.41 -9.90 -5.78
C ALA A 64 4.46 -10.92 -6.24
N SER A 65 4.35 -11.33 -7.50
CA SER A 65 5.27 -12.27 -8.13
C SER A 65 5.46 -11.93 -9.60
N MET A 66 6.64 -12.20 -10.13
CA MET A 66 6.96 -12.13 -11.55
C MET A 66 7.77 -13.38 -11.91
N ASP A 67 7.31 -14.14 -12.89
CA ASP A 67 8.02 -15.28 -13.48
C ASP A 67 8.33 -14.98 -14.95
N PRO A 68 9.59 -14.59 -15.29
CA PRO A 68 9.94 -14.20 -16.65
C PRO A 68 10.01 -15.39 -17.62
N ALA A 69 9.53 -15.22 -18.86
CA ALA A 69 9.59 -16.27 -19.90
C ALA A 69 11.01 -16.53 -20.43
N LYS A 70 11.94 -15.60 -20.19
CA LYS A 70 13.38 -15.70 -20.51
C LYS A 70 14.20 -15.40 -19.27
N GLU A 71 15.52 -15.34 -19.39
CA GLU A 71 16.37 -14.98 -18.25
C GLU A 71 16.05 -13.58 -17.67
N ILE A 72 15.45 -12.68 -18.45
CA ILE A 72 15.10 -11.32 -18.05
C ILE A 72 13.81 -10.90 -18.74
N GLY A 73 12.88 -10.33 -18.00
CA GLY A 73 11.54 -9.94 -18.47
C GLY A 73 11.38 -8.45 -18.82
N GLY A 74 10.31 -8.13 -19.54
CA GLY A 74 9.82 -6.78 -19.80
C GLY A 74 8.79 -6.31 -18.76
N ASP A 75 8.08 -7.25 -18.15
CA ASP A 75 7.10 -6.96 -17.10
C ASP A 75 7.72 -6.36 -15.84
N PHE A 76 6.90 -5.66 -15.07
CA PHE A 76 7.24 -5.23 -13.73
C PHE A 76 6.02 -4.84 -12.89
N TYR A 77 6.25 -4.85 -11.59
CA TYR A 77 5.37 -4.23 -10.61
C TYR A 77 6.17 -3.32 -9.68
N ASP A 78 5.46 -2.40 -9.03
CA ASP A 78 6.01 -1.63 -7.93
C ASP A 78 4.91 -1.31 -6.93
N PHE A 79 5.29 -1.15 -5.67
CA PHE A 79 4.39 -0.62 -4.65
C PHE A 79 5.20 0.11 -3.58
N PHE A 80 4.69 1.24 -3.12
CA PHE A 80 5.34 2.04 -2.09
C PHE A 80 4.35 3.03 -1.50
N LEU A 81 4.58 3.40 -0.24
CA LEU A 81 3.88 4.50 0.40
C LEU A 81 4.39 5.83 -0.18
N VAL A 82 3.47 6.64 -0.70
CA VAL A 82 3.75 8.02 -1.13
C VAL A 82 3.87 8.92 0.10
N ASP A 83 3.03 8.66 1.10
CA ASP A 83 3.02 9.25 2.44
C ASP A 83 2.41 8.24 3.43
N ASP A 84 2.08 8.69 4.65
CA ASP A 84 1.53 7.81 5.69
C ASP A 84 0.16 7.21 5.34
N ASP A 85 -0.62 7.81 4.44
CA ASP A 85 -2.00 7.42 4.12
C ASP A 85 -2.22 6.98 2.67
N HIS A 86 -1.23 7.14 1.77
CA HIS A 86 -1.38 6.80 0.37
C HIS A 86 -0.41 5.70 -0.07
N LEU A 87 -0.96 4.56 -0.50
CA LEU A 87 -0.22 3.46 -1.10
C LEU A 87 -0.31 3.53 -2.63
N CYS A 88 0.82 3.67 -3.30
CA CYS A 88 0.91 3.55 -4.76
C CYS A 88 1.11 2.08 -5.15
N ILE A 89 0.39 1.64 -6.17
CA ILE A 89 0.45 0.30 -6.76
C ILE A 89 0.61 0.48 -8.27
N LEU A 90 1.57 -0.22 -8.86
CA LEU A 90 1.88 -0.19 -10.28
C LEU A 90 2.07 -1.61 -10.79
N ILE A 91 1.50 -1.91 -11.94
CA ILE A 91 1.84 -3.05 -12.78
C ILE A 91 1.92 -2.60 -14.23
N ALA A 92 2.87 -3.16 -14.97
CA ALA A 92 3.12 -2.75 -16.34
C ALA A 92 3.88 -3.83 -17.13
N ASP A 93 3.69 -3.81 -18.44
CA ASP A 93 4.38 -4.64 -19.42
C ASP A 93 5.04 -3.76 -20.49
N VAL A 94 6.28 -4.09 -20.84
CA VAL A 94 7.05 -3.45 -21.90
C VAL A 94 7.04 -4.32 -23.15
N SER A 95 6.66 -3.72 -24.28
CA SER A 95 6.70 -4.39 -25.57
C SER A 95 8.10 -4.93 -25.91
N GLY A 96 8.20 -6.22 -26.22
CA GLY A 96 9.46 -6.89 -26.53
C GLY A 96 9.92 -7.78 -25.38
N LYS A 97 11.10 -8.41 -25.50
CA LYS A 97 11.59 -9.37 -24.49
C LYS A 97 13.11 -9.31 -24.35
N GLY A 98 13.62 -9.78 -23.21
CA GLY A 98 15.06 -9.84 -22.93
C GLY A 98 15.66 -8.47 -22.61
N ILE A 99 16.97 -8.32 -22.87
CA ILE A 99 17.76 -7.17 -22.39
C ILE A 99 17.18 -5.79 -22.77
N PRO A 100 16.74 -5.52 -24.02
CA PRO A 100 16.21 -4.19 -24.35
C PRO A 100 14.94 -3.84 -23.57
N ALA A 101 14.03 -4.80 -23.43
CA ALA A 101 12.78 -4.63 -22.69
C ALA A 101 13.06 -4.42 -21.19
N SER A 102 13.98 -5.18 -20.61
CA SER A 102 14.33 -5.05 -19.19
C SER A 102 14.98 -3.70 -18.83
N LEU A 103 15.79 -3.14 -19.72
CA LEU A 103 16.37 -1.80 -19.53
C LEU A 103 15.29 -0.72 -19.59
N PHE A 104 14.35 -0.86 -20.51
CA PHE A 104 13.25 0.07 -20.68
C PHE A 104 12.24 -0.03 -19.52
N MET A 105 12.02 -1.24 -19.02
CA MET A 105 11.29 -1.50 -17.79
C MET A 105 11.89 -0.72 -16.62
N MET A 106 13.21 -0.86 -16.38
CA MET A 106 13.90 -0.19 -15.28
C MET A 106 13.77 1.34 -15.35
N ALA A 107 13.94 1.90 -16.55
CA ALA A 107 13.76 3.33 -16.77
C ALA A 107 12.31 3.76 -16.49
N SER A 108 11.34 2.99 -16.98
CA SER A 108 9.92 3.27 -16.79
C SER A 108 9.53 3.23 -15.30
N LYS A 109 9.94 2.19 -14.56
CA LYS A 109 9.70 2.04 -13.11
C LYS A 109 10.18 3.26 -12.32
N ILE A 110 11.40 3.73 -12.59
CA ILE A 110 11.96 4.92 -11.93
C ILE A 110 11.11 6.16 -12.23
N VAL A 111 10.70 6.33 -13.50
CA VAL A 111 9.87 7.47 -13.90
C VAL A 111 8.52 7.43 -13.20
N PHE A 112 7.85 6.29 -13.13
CA PHE A 112 6.59 6.14 -12.39
C PHE A 112 6.77 6.49 -10.90
N ALA A 113 7.79 5.91 -10.26
CA ALA A 113 8.06 6.12 -8.84
C ALA A 113 8.35 7.59 -8.50
N ASP A 114 9.17 8.26 -9.28
CA ASP A 114 9.49 9.68 -9.07
C ASP A 114 8.26 10.58 -9.23
N ASN A 115 7.41 10.30 -10.21
CA ASN A 115 6.19 11.05 -10.44
C ASN A 115 5.17 10.86 -9.31
N ALA A 116 4.99 9.63 -8.84
CA ALA A 116 4.11 9.34 -7.72
C ALA A 116 4.57 10.03 -6.43
N LYS A 117 5.88 9.99 -6.13
CA LYS A 117 6.47 10.66 -4.96
C LYS A 117 6.37 12.19 -4.98
N MET A 118 6.05 12.79 -6.13
CA MET A 118 5.73 14.22 -6.22
C MET A 118 4.28 14.54 -5.84
N GLY A 119 3.49 13.56 -5.41
CA GLY A 119 2.07 13.72 -5.04
C GLY A 119 1.16 13.92 -6.25
N ARG A 120 1.57 13.44 -7.43
CA ARG A 120 0.75 13.47 -8.65
C ARG A 120 -0.35 12.42 -8.59
N SER A 121 -1.47 12.74 -9.21
CA SER A 121 -2.58 11.80 -9.42
C SER A 121 -2.21 10.71 -10.47
N PRO A 122 -2.87 9.54 -10.47
CA PRO A 122 -2.62 8.46 -11.43
C PRO A 122 -2.56 8.89 -12.91
N ALA A 123 -3.47 9.75 -13.35
CA ALA A 123 -3.44 10.26 -14.73
C ALA A 123 -2.24 11.18 -14.97
N GLU A 124 -1.90 12.06 -14.02
CA GLU A 124 -0.72 12.93 -14.14
C GLU A 124 0.58 12.14 -14.14
N ILE A 125 0.67 11.06 -13.37
CA ILE A 125 1.79 10.12 -13.41
C ILE A 125 1.93 9.52 -14.81
N MET A 126 0.83 9.00 -15.37
CA MET A 126 0.80 8.43 -16.73
C MET A 126 1.18 9.45 -17.80
N GLU A 127 0.65 10.68 -17.72
CA GLU A 127 0.98 11.75 -18.66
C GLU A 127 2.47 12.12 -18.64
N ALA A 128 3.02 12.27 -17.43
CA ALA A 128 4.43 12.61 -17.26
C ALA A 128 5.33 11.45 -17.71
N ALA A 129 4.99 10.22 -17.33
CA ALA A 129 5.70 9.02 -17.77
C ALA A 129 5.70 8.90 -19.29
N ASN A 130 4.54 9.05 -19.93
CA ASN A 130 4.40 8.96 -21.38
C ASN A 130 5.28 9.99 -22.11
N ASN A 131 5.30 11.24 -21.62
CA ASN A 131 6.12 12.28 -22.24
C ASN A 131 7.62 12.05 -22.09
N ILE A 132 8.05 11.47 -20.96
CA ILE A 132 9.46 11.12 -20.74
C ILE A 132 9.84 9.92 -21.62
N ILE A 133 9.03 8.87 -21.61
CA ILE A 133 9.25 7.63 -22.36
C ILE A 133 9.29 7.92 -23.86
N THR A 134 8.37 8.74 -24.39
CA THR A 134 8.26 8.99 -25.84
C THR A 134 9.43 9.81 -26.40
N ARG A 135 10.03 10.71 -25.60
CA ARG A 135 10.97 11.75 -26.08
C ARG A 135 12.20 11.21 -26.82
N ASP A 136 12.73 10.08 -26.37
CA ASP A 136 13.95 9.47 -26.94
C ASP A 136 13.72 7.99 -27.35
N ASN A 137 12.47 7.62 -27.66
CA ASN A 137 12.05 6.26 -27.99
C ASN A 137 12.37 5.84 -29.44
N GLN A 138 13.67 5.75 -29.79
CA GLN A 138 14.09 5.35 -31.15
C GLN A 138 13.70 3.91 -31.50
N GLU A 139 13.68 3.03 -30.50
CA GLU A 139 13.32 1.61 -30.64
C GLU A 139 11.81 1.39 -30.81
N LYS A 140 10.99 2.45 -30.67
CA LYS A 140 9.52 2.39 -30.76
C LYS A 140 8.90 1.38 -29.79
N MET A 141 9.53 1.19 -28.63
CA MET A 141 8.99 0.37 -27.55
C MET A 141 7.85 1.10 -26.86
N PHE A 142 6.87 0.37 -26.37
CA PHE A 142 5.75 0.94 -25.62
C PHE A 142 5.57 0.20 -24.31
N VAL A 143 4.83 0.82 -23.40
CA VAL A 143 4.49 0.23 -22.10
C VAL A 143 2.97 0.24 -21.97
N THR A 144 2.39 -0.91 -21.64
CA THR A 144 1.05 -0.98 -21.06
C THR A 144 1.21 -0.84 -19.55
N ALA A 145 0.39 -0.03 -18.89
CA ALA A 145 0.50 0.12 -17.45
C ALA A 145 -0.85 0.37 -16.79
N TRP A 146 -0.97 -0.12 -15.56
CA TRP A 146 -2.02 0.21 -14.63
C TRP A 146 -1.40 0.77 -13.35
N VAL A 147 -1.81 1.98 -12.96
CA VAL A 147 -1.34 2.63 -11.74
C VAL A 147 -2.52 3.04 -10.88
N ALA A 148 -2.40 2.82 -9.58
CA ALA A 148 -3.40 3.24 -8.61
C ALA A 148 -2.78 3.80 -7.34
N ILE A 149 -3.52 4.69 -6.70
CA ILE A 149 -3.25 5.21 -5.37
C ILE A 149 -4.43 4.82 -4.50
N LEU A 150 -4.17 3.99 -3.49
CA LEU A 150 -5.09 3.64 -2.42
C LEU A 150 -4.92 4.63 -1.26
N GLU A 151 -5.97 5.37 -0.97
CA GLU A 151 -6.12 6.15 0.27
C GLU A 151 -6.51 5.19 1.40
N ILE A 152 -5.55 4.89 2.26
CA ILE A 152 -5.62 3.82 3.26
C ILE A 152 -6.72 4.11 4.28
N SER A 153 -6.89 5.37 4.70
CA SER A 153 -7.89 5.82 5.66
C SER A 153 -9.34 5.57 5.22
N THR A 154 -9.62 5.64 3.93
CA THR A 154 -10.99 5.55 3.38
C THR A 154 -11.23 4.31 2.53
N GLY A 155 -10.17 3.63 2.07
CA GLY A 155 -10.25 2.52 1.12
C GLY A 155 -10.55 2.98 -0.31
N ILE A 156 -10.50 4.28 -0.58
CA ILE A 156 -10.72 4.83 -1.93
C ILE A 156 -9.48 4.55 -2.78
N VAL A 157 -9.68 3.87 -3.90
CA VAL A 157 -8.66 3.63 -4.91
C VAL A 157 -8.92 4.57 -6.08
N THR A 158 -7.96 5.45 -6.39
CA THR A 158 -7.95 6.20 -7.65
C THR A 158 -6.96 5.53 -8.59
N ALA A 159 -7.40 5.21 -9.81
CA ALA A 159 -6.59 4.47 -10.77
C ALA A 159 -6.64 5.09 -12.17
N SER A 160 -5.60 4.81 -12.95
CA SER A 160 -5.53 5.13 -14.38
C SER A 160 -4.93 3.94 -15.12
N ASN A 161 -5.47 3.64 -16.30
CA ASN A 161 -5.06 2.52 -17.13
C ASN A 161 -4.58 3.02 -18.50
N ALA A 162 -3.42 2.58 -18.95
CA ALA A 162 -2.78 2.90 -20.22
C ALA A 162 -2.66 1.67 -21.13
N GLY A 163 -3.80 1.05 -21.44
CA GLY A 163 -3.88 -0.09 -22.36
C GLY A 163 -3.47 -1.43 -21.74
N HIS A 164 -3.57 -1.55 -20.42
CA HIS A 164 -3.23 -2.72 -19.62
C HIS A 164 -4.49 -3.49 -19.18
N GLU A 165 -4.32 -4.71 -18.70
CA GLU A 165 -5.41 -5.59 -18.29
C GLU A 165 -6.33 -4.95 -17.25
N TYR A 166 -7.62 -5.33 -17.28
CA TYR A 166 -8.57 -4.85 -16.29
C TYR A 166 -8.24 -5.42 -14.90
N PRO A 167 -8.22 -4.59 -13.84
CA PRO A 167 -8.10 -5.10 -12.49
C PRO A 167 -9.31 -5.96 -12.13
N MET A 168 -9.09 -7.00 -11.34
CA MET A 168 -10.14 -7.82 -10.75
C MET A 168 -10.34 -7.39 -9.30
N VAL A 169 -11.55 -6.98 -8.96
CA VAL A 169 -11.88 -6.41 -7.65
C VAL A 169 -13.02 -7.21 -7.05
N MET A 170 -12.95 -7.45 -5.73
CA MET A 170 -14.08 -8.06 -5.02
C MET A 170 -15.30 -7.14 -5.05
N ASN A 171 -16.45 -7.70 -5.40
CA ASN A 171 -17.73 -7.01 -5.44
C ASN A 171 -18.46 -7.13 -4.08
N GLU A 172 -19.67 -6.56 -4.01
CA GLU A 172 -20.48 -6.60 -2.77
C GLU A 172 -20.94 -8.01 -2.35
N GLU A 173 -20.84 -9.00 -3.24
CA GLU A 173 -21.14 -10.41 -2.97
C GLU A 173 -19.90 -11.17 -2.45
N GLY A 174 -18.76 -10.49 -2.25
CA GLY A 174 -17.50 -11.11 -1.83
C GLY A 174 -16.84 -11.92 -2.93
N ARG A 175 -17.12 -11.61 -4.21
CA ARG A 175 -16.61 -12.33 -5.37
C ARG A 175 -15.76 -11.43 -6.25
N PHE A 176 -14.67 -11.95 -6.80
CA PHE A 176 -13.87 -11.24 -7.79
C PHE A 176 -14.66 -11.05 -9.08
N ALA A 177 -14.64 -9.82 -9.58
CA ALA A 177 -15.16 -9.45 -10.89
C ALA A 177 -14.21 -8.47 -11.58
N MET A 178 -14.14 -8.52 -12.91
CA MET A 178 -13.40 -7.51 -13.67
C MET A 178 -14.02 -6.13 -13.48
N TYR A 179 -13.20 -5.17 -13.07
CA TYR A 179 -13.57 -3.78 -13.05
C TYR A 179 -13.23 -3.14 -14.40
N LYS A 180 -14.24 -2.99 -15.26
CA LYS A 180 -14.07 -2.45 -16.61
C LYS A 180 -13.89 -0.93 -16.58
N ASP A 181 -12.64 -0.50 -16.71
CA ASP A 181 -12.27 0.89 -16.85
C ASP A 181 -12.27 1.38 -18.31
N LYS A 182 -12.00 2.68 -18.49
CA LYS A 182 -11.71 3.25 -19.80
C LYS A 182 -10.19 3.28 -20.00
N HIS A 183 -9.69 2.36 -20.83
CA HIS A 183 -8.29 2.36 -21.20
C HIS A 183 -7.89 3.66 -21.88
N GLY A 184 -6.78 4.24 -21.42
CA GLY A 184 -5.97 5.18 -22.18
C GLY A 184 -5.18 4.48 -23.28
N PHE A 185 -4.52 5.27 -24.11
CA PHE A 185 -3.58 4.74 -25.10
C PHE A 185 -2.30 4.23 -24.41
N ILE A 186 -1.57 3.31 -25.03
CA ILE A 186 -0.28 2.83 -24.53
C ILE A 186 0.74 3.96 -24.36
N LEU A 187 1.62 3.85 -23.36
CA LEU A 187 2.71 4.80 -23.15
C LEU A 187 3.82 4.60 -24.19
N GLY A 188 4.49 5.69 -24.60
CA GLY A 188 5.59 5.63 -25.56
C GLY A 188 5.15 5.61 -27.03
N GLY A 189 3.84 5.52 -27.30
CA GLY A 189 3.28 5.51 -28.65
C GLY A 189 3.04 6.89 -29.24
N LEU A 190 2.48 7.83 -28.46
CA LEU A 190 2.18 9.20 -28.90
C LEU A 190 2.50 10.20 -27.80
N GLU A 191 3.14 11.32 -28.16
CA GLU A 191 3.44 12.41 -27.22
C GLU A 191 2.18 13.15 -26.77
N ASN A 192 2.22 13.74 -25.57
CA ASN A 192 1.18 14.62 -25.03
C ASN A 192 -0.21 13.98 -24.94
N MET A 193 -0.27 12.65 -24.81
CA MET A 193 -1.51 11.93 -24.54
C MET A 193 -2.07 12.31 -23.17
N LYS A 194 -3.41 12.35 -23.10
CA LYS A 194 -4.17 12.57 -21.88
C LYS A 194 -4.72 11.25 -21.38
N TYR A 195 -4.67 11.06 -20.07
CA TYR A 195 -5.17 9.87 -19.39
C TYR A 195 -6.38 10.23 -18.53
N SER A 196 -7.24 9.25 -18.28
CA SER A 196 -8.45 9.43 -17.47
C SER A 196 -8.35 8.58 -16.22
N GLU A 197 -8.88 9.12 -15.14
CA GLU A 197 -8.93 8.44 -13.86
C GLU A 197 -10.31 7.83 -13.64
N TYR A 198 -10.33 6.82 -12.80
CA TYR A 198 -11.55 6.25 -12.24
C TYR A 198 -11.31 5.89 -10.79
N GLN A 199 -12.41 5.72 -10.06
CA GLN A 199 -12.39 5.43 -8.65
C GLN A 199 -13.30 4.25 -8.32
N PHE A 200 -12.85 3.46 -7.36
CA PHE A 200 -13.65 2.47 -6.66
C PHE A 200 -13.22 2.43 -5.19
N THR A 201 -14.04 1.81 -4.34
CA THR A 201 -13.78 1.74 -2.91
C THR A 201 -13.65 0.29 -2.50
N LEU A 202 -12.53 -0.05 -1.87
CA LEU A 202 -12.33 -1.32 -1.20
C LEU A 202 -12.93 -1.22 0.21
N LYS A 203 -13.81 -2.15 0.55
CA LYS A 203 -14.28 -2.33 1.92
C LYS A 203 -13.29 -3.21 2.68
N PRO A 204 -13.21 -3.11 4.01
CA PRO A 204 -12.43 -4.05 4.82
C PRO A 204 -12.78 -5.51 4.49
N GLY A 205 -11.77 -6.30 4.13
CA GLY A 205 -11.88 -7.67 3.64
C GLY A 205 -11.82 -7.82 2.11
N ASP A 206 -12.03 -6.74 1.35
CA ASP A 206 -12.00 -6.79 -0.11
C ASP A 206 -10.56 -6.93 -0.63
N SER A 207 -10.43 -7.66 -1.73
CA SER A 207 -9.16 -7.85 -2.44
C SER A 207 -9.20 -7.24 -3.84
N LEU A 208 -8.03 -6.73 -4.25
CA LEU A 208 -7.69 -6.25 -5.58
C LEU A 208 -6.63 -7.20 -6.15
N PHE A 209 -6.86 -7.69 -7.37
CA PHE A 209 -5.92 -8.51 -8.11
C PHE A 209 -5.64 -7.86 -9.46
N VAL A 210 -4.36 -7.67 -9.77
CA VAL A 210 -3.87 -7.12 -11.05
C VAL A 210 -2.78 -8.04 -11.60
N TYR A 211 -2.70 -8.11 -12.92
CA TYR A 211 -1.88 -9.08 -13.64
C TYR A 211 -1.54 -8.57 -15.03
N THR A 212 -0.51 -9.14 -15.65
CA THR A 212 -0.14 -8.90 -17.06
C THR A 212 -0.76 -9.95 -17.99
N ASP A 213 -0.88 -9.63 -19.28
CA ASP A 213 -1.48 -10.49 -20.30
C ASP A 213 -0.91 -11.92 -20.34
N GLY A 214 0.39 -12.10 -20.04
CA GLY A 214 1.05 -13.40 -19.97
C GLY A 214 0.36 -14.42 -19.07
N LEU A 215 -0.38 -13.99 -18.04
CA LEU A 215 -1.22 -14.88 -17.24
C LEU A 215 -2.43 -15.42 -18.03
N ALA A 216 -3.20 -14.55 -18.66
CA ALA A 216 -4.43 -14.94 -19.37
C ALA A 216 -4.11 -15.60 -20.72
N GLU A 217 -3.00 -15.24 -21.34
CA GLU A 217 -2.54 -15.78 -22.62
C GLU A 217 -1.65 -17.02 -22.48
N ALA A 218 -1.32 -17.44 -21.25
CA ALA A 218 -0.61 -18.68 -20.97
C ALA A 218 -1.27 -19.85 -21.73
N SER A 219 -0.50 -20.51 -22.59
CA SER A 219 -1.03 -21.45 -23.57
C SER A 219 -0.51 -22.86 -23.33
N ASN A 220 -1.38 -23.86 -23.48
CA ASN A 220 -0.99 -25.26 -23.38
C ASN A 220 -0.43 -25.80 -24.70
N CYS A 221 0.01 -27.07 -24.72
CA CYS A 221 0.54 -27.73 -25.92
C CYS A 221 -0.46 -27.84 -27.10
N ALA A 222 -1.76 -27.67 -26.86
CA ALA A 222 -2.79 -27.62 -27.90
C ALA A 222 -3.00 -26.21 -28.48
N GLY A 223 -2.39 -25.19 -27.87
CA GLY A 223 -2.56 -23.78 -28.24
C GLY A 223 -3.82 -23.14 -27.63
N ASP A 224 -4.47 -23.79 -26.67
CA ASP A 224 -5.57 -23.17 -25.92
C ASP A 224 -4.98 -22.27 -24.82
N MET A 225 -5.55 -21.07 -24.67
CA MET A 225 -5.17 -20.11 -23.62
C MET A 225 -5.85 -20.41 -22.29
N PHE A 226 -5.22 -19.98 -21.19
CA PHE A 226 -5.77 -20.09 -19.84
C PHE A 226 -7.02 -19.21 -19.70
N THR A 227 -7.02 -18.03 -20.30
CA THR A 227 -8.11 -17.04 -20.34
C THR A 227 -8.43 -16.37 -19.01
N THR A 228 -8.94 -15.14 -19.11
CA THR A 228 -9.41 -14.34 -17.98
C THR A 228 -10.53 -15.01 -17.17
N ASP A 229 -11.40 -15.79 -17.81
CA ASP A 229 -12.50 -16.48 -17.13
C ASP A 229 -11.97 -17.54 -16.15
N ARG A 230 -10.91 -18.29 -16.49
CA ARG A 230 -10.30 -19.25 -15.57
C ARG A 230 -9.56 -18.57 -14.43
N VAL A 231 -8.92 -17.43 -14.69
CA VAL A 231 -8.32 -16.62 -13.62
C VAL A 231 -9.41 -16.24 -12.61
N LEU A 232 -10.54 -15.72 -13.09
CA LEU A 232 -11.69 -15.38 -12.24
C LEU A 232 -12.23 -16.59 -11.46
N ASP A 233 -12.32 -17.76 -12.08
CA ASP A 233 -12.78 -18.98 -11.41
C ASP A 233 -11.85 -19.34 -10.23
N VAL A 234 -10.53 -19.37 -10.45
CA VAL A 234 -9.55 -19.68 -9.40
C VAL A 234 -9.59 -18.65 -8.27
N LEU A 235 -9.66 -17.35 -8.60
CA LEU A 235 -9.78 -16.29 -7.59
C LEU A 235 -11.04 -16.44 -6.74
N ASN A 236 -12.17 -16.80 -7.38
CA ASN A 236 -13.45 -16.97 -6.69
C ASN A 236 -13.54 -18.26 -5.85
N GLU A 237 -12.65 -19.23 -6.07
CA GLU A 237 -12.50 -20.40 -5.20
C GLU A 237 -11.64 -20.11 -3.95
N ASN A 238 -10.88 -19.01 -3.96
CA ASN A 238 -9.87 -18.67 -2.96
C ASN A 238 -10.10 -17.31 -2.27
N THR A 239 -11.34 -16.81 -2.24
CA THR A 239 -11.68 -15.45 -1.77
C THR A 239 -11.25 -15.14 -0.33
N ASP A 240 -11.24 -16.15 0.54
CA ASP A 240 -10.91 -15.97 1.97
C ASP A 240 -9.41 -16.09 2.28
N GLN A 241 -8.59 -16.46 1.30
CA GLN A 241 -7.17 -16.69 1.47
C GLN A 241 -6.36 -15.38 1.60
N SER A 242 -5.09 -15.50 2.01
CA SER A 242 -4.14 -14.40 1.96
C SER A 242 -3.71 -14.09 0.51
N PRO A 243 -3.22 -12.86 0.22
CA PRO A 243 -2.68 -12.53 -1.10
C PRO A 243 -1.63 -13.53 -1.63
N GLN A 244 -0.78 -14.05 -0.75
CA GLN A 244 0.24 -15.04 -1.13
C GLN A 244 -0.39 -16.39 -1.51
N GLU A 245 -1.37 -16.87 -0.75
CA GLU A 245 -2.08 -18.10 -1.05
C GLU A 245 -2.89 -17.99 -2.35
N ILE A 246 -3.50 -16.82 -2.62
CA ILE A 246 -4.19 -16.54 -3.88
C ILE A 246 -3.22 -16.64 -5.07
N LEU A 247 -2.07 -15.96 -5.01
CA LEU A 247 -1.08 -16.00 -6.09
C LEU A 247 -0.55 -17.43 -6.32
N ASN A 248 -0.27 -18.16 -5.24
CA ASN A 248 0.16 -19.57 -5.34
C ASN A 248 -0.90 -20.45 -5.99
N ALA A 249 -2.18 -20.26 -5.66
CA ALA A 249 -3.29 -21.00 -6.27
C ALA A 249 -3.42 -20.70 -7.77
N VAL A 250 -3.27 -19.43 -8.17
CA VAL A 250 -3.29 -19.04 -9.58
C VAL A 250 -2.09 -19.61 -10.33
N SER A 251 -0.87 -19.47 -9.81
CA SER A 251 0.33 -20.08 -10.42
C SER A 251 0.17 -21.59 -10.60
N HIS A 252 -0.32 -22.29 -9.57
CA HIS A 252 -0.52 -23.73 -9.64
C HIS A 252 -1.55 -24.12 -10.71
N ALA A 253 -2.66 -23.37 -10.83
CA ALA A 253 -3.66 -23.62 -11.85
C ALA A 253 -3.13 -23.38 -13.27
N VAL A 254 -2.24 -22.40 -13.46
CA VAL A 254 -1.56 -22.17 -14.73
C VAL A 254 -0.61 -23.33 -15.05
N ASP A 255 0.23 -23.75 -14.10
CA ASP A 255 1.17 -24.87 -14.28
C ASP A 255 0.44 -26.17 -14.64
N GLU A 256 -0.67 -26.47 -13.97
CA GLU A 256 -1.49 -27.64 -14.28
C GLU A 256 -2.13 -27.56 -15.67
N PHE A 257 -2.41 -26.35 -16.16
CA PHE A 257 -3.00 -26.14 -17.47
C PHE A 257 -1.97 -26.20 -18.61
N THR A 258 -0.80 -25.60 -18.42
CA THR A 258 0.26 -25.51 -19.44
C THR A 258 1.07 -26.80 -19.52
N LEU A 259 1.27 -27.50 -18.40
CA LEU A 259 2.10 -28.71 -18.28
C LEU A 259 3.52 -28.47 -18.81
N ASP A 260 3.92 -29.19 -19.86
CA ASP A 260 5.25 -29.09 -20.47
C ASP A 260 5.32 -28.01 -21.59
N ALA A 261 4.30 -27.16 -21.73
CA ALA A 261 4.30 -26.11 -22.74
C ALA A 261 5.32 -25.02 -22.38
N GLU A 262 6.07 -24.52 -23.37
CA GLU A 262 6.97 -23.39 -23.17
C GLU A 262 6.18 -22.12 -22.84
N GLN A 263 6.62 -21.42 -21.80
CA GLN A 263 6.06 -20.12 -21.45
C GLN A 263 6.31 -19.11 -22.57
N PHE A 264 5.23 -18.49 -23.05
CA PHE A 264 5.32 -17.55 -24.15
C PHE A 264 5.70 -16.15 -23.67
N ASP A 265 5.09 -15.67 -22.58
CA ASP A 265 5.29 -14.33 -22.02
C ASP A 265 5.51 -14.32 -20.52
N ASP A 266 6.02 -13.20 -20.01
CA ASP A 266 6.26 -13.01 -18.58
C ASP A 266 4.94 -13.11 -17.80
N LEU A 267 4.96 -13.78 -16.65
CA LEU A 267 3.79 -13.96 -15.81
C LEU A 267 3.93 -13.10 -14.56
N THR A 268 3.21 -11.98 -14.53
CA THR A 268 3.28 -11.03 -13.41
C THR A 268 1.92 -10.86 -12.75
N MET A 269 1.91 -10.92 -11.42
CA MET A 269 0.70 -10.84 -10.61
C MET A 269 0.96 -10.03 -9.35
N LEU A 270 -0.06 -9.31 -8.90
CA LEU A 270 -0.10 -8.62 -7.62
C LEU A 270 -1.49 -8.73 -7.03
N CYS A 271 -1.56 -9.14 -5.76
CA CYS A 271 -2.79 -9.12 -4.98
C CYS A 271 -2.62 -8.23 -3.76
N LEU A 272 -3.60 -7.38 -3.52
CA LEU A 272 -3.73 -6.58 -2.30
C LEU A 272 -5.04 -6.95 -1.62
N LYS A 273 -5.00 -7.21 -0.32
CA LYS A 273 -6.17 -7.35 0.54
C LYS A 273 -6.25 -6.13 1.44
N TYR A 274 -7.35 -5.38 1.35
CA TYR A 274 -7.56 -4.23 2.21
C TYR A 274 -8.24 -4.68 3.50
N ASN A 275 -7.58 -4.50 4.66
CA ASN A 275 -8.12 -4.88 5.96
C ASN A 275 -8.92 -3.74 6.62
N GLY A 276 -8.92 -2.55 5.99
CA GLY A 276 -9.40 -1.33 6.61
C GLY A 276 -8.36 -0.74 7.55
N VAL A 277 -8.41 0.58 7.73
CA VAL A 277 -7.94 1.10 9.02
C VAL A 277 -8.83 0.44 10.04
N LYS A 278 -8.27 -0.45 10.87
CA LYS A 278 -8.92 -0.82 12.13
C LYS A 278 -9.26 0.53 12.72
N LYS A 279 -10.55 0.90 12.75
CA LYS A 279 -10.99 2.02 13.58
C LYS A 279 -10.25 1.76 14.86
N GLN A 280 -9.34 2.67 15.23
CA GLN A 280 -8.74 2.62 16.55
C GLN A 280 -9.88 2.23 17.48
N ASP A 281 -9.65 1.35 18.45
CA ASP A 281 -10.65 1.03 19.46
C ASP A 281 -10.98 2.35 20.20
N VAL A 282 -11.77 3.19 19.55
CA VAL A 282 -12.22 4.52 19.92
C VAL A 282 -13.54 4.17 20.51
N HIS A 283 -13.47 3.91 21.79
CA HIS A 283 -14.67 3.77 22.56
C HIS A 283 -15.22 5.18 22.73
N GLU A 284 -16.53 5.31 22.56
CA GLU A 284 -17.23 6.58 22.78
C GLU A 284 -18.32 6.43 23.83
N ILE A 285 -18.51 7.49 24.61
CA ILE A 285 -19.64 7.63 25.53
C ILE A 285 -20.17 9.06 25.45
N ILE A 286 -21.49 9.20 25.47
CA ILE A 286 -22.16 10.51 25.52
C ILE A 286 -22.75 10.65 26.91
N LEU A 287 -22.29 11.68 27.62
CA LEU A 287 -22.67 11.95 29.01
C LEU A 287 -23.32 13.31 29.13
N PRO A 288 -24.31 13.49 30.02
CA PRO A 288 -24.81 14.81 30.34
C PRO A 288 -23.67 15.68 30.90
N GLY A 289 -23.55 16.92 30.43
CA GLY A 289 -22.54 17.91 30.87
C GLY A 289 -22.79 18.46 32.26
N VAL A 290 -22.88 17.57 33.26
CA VAL A 290 -23.06 17.89 34.68
C VAL A 290 -21.99 17.19 35.50
N THR A 291 -21.60 17.75 36.64
CA THR A 291 -20.53 17.20 37.50
C THR A 291 -20.84 15.80 38.03
N GLY A 292 -22.12 15.40 38.08
CA GLY A 292 -22.52 14.04 38.45
C GLY A 292 -22.11 12.94 37.46
N SER A 293 -21.73 13.31 36.23
CA SER A 293 -21.32 12.35 35.18
C SER A 293 -19.81 12.05 35.19
N ILE A 294 -19.03 12.71 36.06
CA ILE A 294 -17.56 12.57 36.10
C ILE A 294 -17.16 11.15 36.51
N ASP A 295 -17.84 10.55 37.49
CA ASP A 295 -17.56 9.17 37.92
C ASP A 295 -17.79 8.16 36.78
N GLU A 296 -18.79 8.41 35.93
CA GLU A 296 -19.10 7.58 34.76
C GLU A 296 -18.06 7.77 33.65
N ALA A 297 -17.63 9.01 33.38
CA ALA A 297 -16.55 9.32 32.44
C ALA A 297 -15.23 8.65 32.87
N THR A 298 -14.86 8.77 34.14
CA THR A 298 -13.65 8.19 34.71
C THR A 298 -13.72 6.66 34.68
N GLY A 299 -14.86 6.06 35.06
CA GLY A 299 -15.06 4.62 35.01
C GLY A 299 -14.93 4.04 33.59
N PHE A 300 -15.47 4.76 32.60
CA PHE A 300 -15.35 4.41 31.19
C PHE A 300 -13.89 4.39 30.70
N VAL A 301 -13.11 5.44 31.01
CA VAL A 301 -11.69 5.52 30.59
C VAL A 301 -10.85 4.50 31.36
N ASN A 302 -11.09 4.31 32.66
CA ASN A 302 -10.30 3.38 33.47
C ASN A 302 -10.48 1.92 33.07
N ALA A 303 -11.68 1.51 32.63
CA ALA A 303 -11.90 0.17 32.09
C ALA A 303 -10.95 -0.11 30.89
N LEU A 304 -10.79 0.87 30.00
CA LEU A 304 -9.93 0.77 28.82
C LEU A 304 -8.44 0.78 29.18
N LEU A 305 -8.06 1.60 30.17
CA LEU A 305 -6.68 1.69 30.64
C LEU A 305 -6.23 0.43 31.39
N GLU A 306 -7.12 -0.21 32.15
CA GLU A 306 -6.87 -1.46 32.86
C GLU A 306 -6.64 -2.62 31.89
N GLU A 307 -7.46 -2.74 30.85
CA GLU A 307 -7.31 -3.74 29.79
C GLU A 307 -5.97 -3.60 29.03
N ASN A 308 -5.47 -2.36 28.92
CA ASN A 308 -4.22 -2.04 28.22
C ASN A 308 -2.98 -1.91 29.14
N GLY A 309 -3.08 -2.33 30.40
CA GLY A 309 -1.92 -2.43 31.30
C GLY A 309 -1.31 -1.09 31.74
N CYS A 310 -2.14 -0.04 31.88
CA CYS A 310 -1.71 1.29 32.30
C CYS A 310 -1.04 1.32 33.69
N SER A 311 0.04 2.09 33.83
CA SER A 311 0.68 2.30 35.13
C SER A 311 -0.20 3.11 36.09
N LEU A 312 -0.16 2.79 37.39
CA LEU A 312 -0.93 3.50 38.43
C LEU A 312 -0.68 5.02 38.40
N LYS A 313 0.53 5.43 38.05
CA LYS A 313 0.93 6.84 37.93
C LYS A 313 0.24 7.52 36.75
N ALA A 314 0.25 6.88 35.57
CA ALA A 314 -0.42 7.42 34.40
C ALA A 314 -1.94 7.47 34.61
N MET A 315 -2.53 6.42 35.18
CA MET A 315 -3.96 6.38 35.51
C MET A 315 -4.37 7.54 36.42
N THR A 316 -3.64 7.78 37.52
CA THR A 316 -3.92 8.93 38.42
C THR A 316 -3.82 10.28 37.71
N GLN A 317 -2.87 10.44 36.78
CA GLN A 317 -2.71 11.68 36.01
C GLN A 317 -3.86 11.89 35.03
N ILE A 318 -4.36 10.81 34.44
CA ILE A 318 -5.48 10.82 33.51
C ILE A 318 -6.78 11.12 34.26
N ASP A 319 -7.02 10.51 35.42
CA ASP A 319 -8.19 10.78 36.27
C ASP A 319 -8.30 12.27 36.64
N ILE A 320 -7.17 12.87 37.03
CA ILE A 320 -7.11 14.31 37.33
C ILE A 320 -7.44 15.15 36.09
N ALA A 321 -6.97 14.73 34.91
CA ALA A 321 -7.26 15.45 33.67
C ALA A 321 -8.74 15.36 33.28
N ILE A 322 -9.36 14.20 33.47
CA ILE A 322 -10.81 13.99 33.25
C ILE A 322 -11.59 14.89 34.19
N ASP A 323 -11.30 14.87 35.49
CA ASP A 323 -12.02 15.67 36.48
C ASP A 323 -11.93 17.17 36.16
N GLU A 324 -10.73 17.68 35.86
CA GLU A 324 -10.52 19.11 35.58
C GLU A 324 -11.14 19.57 34.26
N ILE A 325 -10.99 18.79 33.17
CA ILE A 325 -11.58 19.15 31.87
C ILE A 325 -13.10 19.02 31.92
N PHE A 326 -13.62 17.90 32.40
CA PHE A 326 -15.05 17.64 32.41
C PHE A 326 -15.78 18.59 33.38
N SER A 327 -15.20 18.87 34.55
CA SER A 327 -15.74 19.89 35.46
C SER A 327 -15.76 21.27 34.81
N ASN A 328 -14.75 21.63 34.00
CA ASN A 328 -14.73 22.90 33.30
C ASN A 328 -15.88 23.00 32.29
N ILE A 329 -16.07 21.95 31.47
CA ILE A 329 -17.17 21.88 30.50
C ILE A 329 -18.52 21.96 31.24
N ALA A 330 -18.72 21.14 32.28
CA ALA A 330 -19.97 21.10 33.03
C ALA A 330 -20.32 22.42 33.74
N LEU A 331 -19.32 23.15 34.26
CA LEU A 331 -19.56 24.39 35.01
C LEU A 331 -19.64 25.64 34.12
N TYR A 332 -18.89 25.68 33.02
CA TYR A 332 -18.71 26.90 32.23
C TYR A 332 -19.34 26.84 30.83
N ALA A 333 -19.41 25.67 30.19
CA ALA A 333 -19.90 25.56 28.81
C ALA A 333 -21.41 25.74 28.72
N TYR A 334 -22.17 25.16 29.67
CA TYR A 334 -23.62 25.01 29.51
C TYR A 334 -24.50 25.92 30.40
N LYS A 335 -23.95 26.63 31.40
CA LYS A 335 -24.67 27.60 32.27
C LYS A 335 -26.09 27.18 32.70
N GLU A 336 -27.13 27.66 32.01
CA GLU A 336 -28.56 27.40 32.28
C GLU A 336 -29.22 26.40 31.30
N GLN A 337 -28.49 25.93 30.29
CA GLN A 337 -28.93 24.92 29.33
C GLN A 337 -28.35 23.55 29.71
N GLN A 338 -29.05 22.47 29.39
CA GLN A 338 -28.47 21.13 29.42
C GLN A 338 -27.79 20.87 28.07
N GLY A 339 -26.55 20.41 28.10
CA GLY A 339 -25.82 19.95 26.93
C GLY A 339 -25.13 18.63 27.23
N ASP A 340 -24.73 17.94 26.16
CA ASP A 340 -24.05 16.65 26.24
C ASP A 340 -22.55 16.83 25.99
N VAL A 341 -21.75 15.95 26.58
CA VAL A 341 -20.31 15.85 26.35
C VAL A 341 -20.04 14.47 25.78
N LYS A 342 -19.50 14.44 24.57
CA LYS A 342 -19.02 13.20 23.96
C LYS A 342 -17.56 13.01 24.35
N LEU A 343 -17.25 11.88 24.96
CA LEU A 343 -15.88 11.43 25.24
C LEU A 343 -15.52 10.34 24.23
N GLU A 344 -14.35 10.46 23.64
CA GLU A 344 -13.75 9.44 22.77
C GLU A 344 -12.38 9.06 23.33
N CYS A 345 -12.16 7.77 23.59
CA CYS A 345 -10.90 7.27 24.14
C CYS A 345 -10.34 6.15 23.24
N SER A 346 -9.07 6.26 22.85
CA SER A 346 -8.33 5.18 22.20
C SER A 346 -6.97 4.96 22.85
N VAL A 347 -6.51 3.70 22.83
CA VAL A 347 -5.19 3.32 23.31
C VAL A 347 -4.47 2.57 22.19
N LYS A 348 -3.33 3.08 21.73
CA LYS A 348 -2.50 2.45 20.69
C LYS A 348 -1.02 2.59 21.04
N ASP A 349 -0.26 1.52 20.88
CA ASP A 349 1.20 1.50 21.08
C ASP A 349 1.64 2.04 22.45
N GLY A 350 0.85 1.80 23.50
CA GLY A 350 1.10 2.31 24.84
C GLY A 350 0.87 3.81 25.02
N VAL A 351 0.14 4.45 24.10
CA VAL A 351 -0.29 5.84 24.15
C VAL A 351 -1.81 5.90 24.17
N MET A 352 -2.36 6.57 25.19
CA MET A 352 -3.78 6.91 25.26
C MET A 352 -4.01 8.27 24.59
N LYS A 353 -5.10 8.36 23.81
CA LYS A 353 -5.67 9.59 23.27
C LYS A 353 -7.10 9.73 23.78
N LEU A 354 -7.41 10.83 24.46
CA LEU A 354 -8.73 11.14 24.98
C LEU A 354 -9.22 12.47 24.42
N THR A 355 -10.40 12.46 23.82
CA THR A 355 -11.02 13.62 23.18
C THR A 355 -12.33 13.96 23.89
N PHE A 356 -12.48 15.22 24.26
CA PHE A 356 -13.72 15.79 24.80
C PHE A 356 -14.36 16.66 23.74
N ILE A 357 -15.62 16.40 23.43
CA ILE A 357 -16.39 17.13 22.42
C ILE A 357 -17.65 17.69 23.06
N ASP A 358 -17.83 19.01 22.99
CA ASP A 358 -18.98 19.71 23.56
C ASP A 358 -19.51 20.81 22.62
N SER A 359 -20.81 21.11 22.71
CA SER A 359 -21.49 22.13 21.89
C SER A 359 -21.58 23.50 22.60
N GLY A 360 -20.75 23.73 23.61
CA GLY A 360 -20.65 25.01 24.31
C GLY A 360 -20.09 26.13 23.42
N PRO A 361 -20.06 27.37 23.94
CA PRO A 361 -19.39 28.46 23.25
C PRO A 361 -17.89 28.14 23.04
N PRO A 362 -17.27 28.59 21.92
CA PRO A 362 -15.86 28.35 21.65
C PRO A 362 -14.99 28.78 22.82
N PHE A 363 -14.21 27.85 23.38
CA PHE A 363 -13.29 28.12 24.48
C PHE A 363 -12.01 27.33 24.27
N ASN A 364 -10.94 28.00 23.86
CA ASN A 364 -9.63 27.41 23.74
C ASN A 364 -8.92 27.37 25.10
N PRO A 365 -8.76 26.19 25.74
CA PRO A 365 -8.12 26.11 27.06
C PRO A 365 -6.61 26.41 27.00
N LEU A 366 -6.00 26.36 25.82
CA LEU A 366 -4.57 26.66 25.63
C LEU A 366 -4.25 28.15 25.82
N ASP A 367 -5.25 29.03 25.63
CA ASP A 367 -5.11 30.48 25.79
C ASP A 367 -5.25 30.92 27.27
N ALA A 368 -5.53 29.99 28.18
CA ALA A 368 -5.62 30.29 29.61
C ALA A 368 -4.25 30.76 30.15
N THR A 369 -4.24 31.95 30.75
CA THR A 369 -3.04 32.51 31.39
C THR A 369 -2.53 31.59 32.51
N GLU A 370 -1.24 31.23 32.46
CA GLU A 370 -0.62 30.39 33.47
C GLU A 370 -0.73 31.05 34.87
N PRO A 371 -1.26 30.32 35.87
CA PRO A 371 -1.35 30.85 37.22
C PRO A 371 0.04 30.98 37.84
N ASP A 372 0.29 32.10 38.54
CA ASP A 372 1.54 32.30 39.27
C ASP A 372 1.61 31.36 40.49
N THR A 373 2.35 30.27 40.31
CA THR A 373 2.56 29.23 41.32
C THR A 373 3.43 29.70 42.51
N THR A 374 4.03 30.89 42.44
CA THR A 374 4.84 31.46 43.54
C THR A 374 4.00 32.21 44.59
N LEU A 375 2.75 32.57 44.25
CA LEU A 375 1.81 33.22 45.17
C LEU A 375 1.23 32.23 46.18
N SER A 376 0.95 32.71 47.40
CA SER A 376 0.31 31.91 48.45
C SER A 376 -1.13 31.54 48.07
N ALA A 377 -1.67 30.45 48.64
CA ALA A 377 -3.03 29.98 48.31
C ALA A 377 -4.14 31.02 48.55
N GLN A 378 -3.88 32.04 49.38
CA GLN A 378 -4.82 33.13 49.69
C GLN A 378 -4.74 34.29 48.69
N GLU A 379 -3.66 34.40 47.89
CA GLU A 379 -3.40 35.49 46.95
C GLU A 379 -3.66 35.10 45.48
N ARG A 380 -3.96 33.83 45.23
CA ARG A 380 -4.26 33.33 43.88
C ARG A 380 -5.69 33.69 43.47
N LYS A 381 -5.87 34.04 42.19
CA LYS A 381 -7.20 34.14 41.58
C LYS A 381 -7.87 32.76 41.59
N ILE A 382 -9.17 32.73 41.91
CA ILE A 382 -10.00 31.53 41.86
C ILE A 382 -10.21 31.17 40.38
N GLY A 383 -9.74 29.98 39.96
CA GLY A 383 -9.82 29.48 38.59
C GLY A 383 -8.47 29.47 37.85
N GLY A 384 -8.24 28.43 37.01
CA GLY A 384 -7.06 28.32 36.12
C GLY A 384 -5.98 27.31 36.54
N LEU A 385 -6.06 26.73 37.74
CA LEU A 385 -5.12 25.69 38.20
C LEU A 385 -5.35 24.33 37.52
N GLY A 386 -6.59 24.01 37.19
CA GLY A 386 -6.96 22.74 36.54
C GLY A 386 -6.29 22.53 35.20
N ILE A 387 -6.58 23.40 34.23
CA ILE A 387 -5.98 23.36 32.90
C ILE A 387 -4.44 23.41 32.94
N PHE A 388 -3.87 24.19 33.88
CA PHE A 388 -2.42 24.22 34.09
C PHE A 388 -1.87 22.85 34.55
N LEU A 389 -2.59 22.17 35.46
CA LEU A 389 -2.21 20.84 35.93
C LEU A 389 -2.26 19.83 34.78
N VAL A 390 -3.34 19.84 34.00
CA VAL A 390 -3.50 18.97 32.81
C VAL A 390 -2.37 19.14 31.82
N ARG A 391 -2.04 20.39 31.46
CA ARG A 391 -0.92 20.69 30.54
C ARG A 391 0.44 20.20 31.04
N LYS A 392 0.62 20.09 32.36
CA LYS A 392 1.87 19.63 32.97
C LYS A 392 1.92 18.11 33.13
N THR A 393 0.76 17.46 33.22
CA THR A 393 0.67 16.01 33.43
C THR A 393 0.50 15.23 32.12
N MET A 394 -0.14 15.80 31.11
CA MET A 394 -0.33 15.18 29.79
C MET A 394 0.89 15.42 28.89
N ASP A 395 1.09 14.55 27.90
CA ASP A 395 2.24 14.63 27.00
C ASP A 395 1.97 15.56 25.81
N ASP A 396 0.71 15.64 25.35
CA ASP A 396 0.24 16.62 24.38
C ASP A 396 -1.20 17.06 24.67
N MET A 397 -1.56 18.27 24.24
CA MET A 397 -2.91 18.83 24.39
C MET A 397 -3.21 19.73 23.18
N GLN A 398 -4.26 19.38 22.43
CA GLN A 398 -4.67 20.06 21.20
C GLN A 398 -6.12 20.48 21.28
N TYR A 399 -6.43 21.65 20.71
CA TYR A 399 -7.79 22.18 20.64
C TYR A 399 -8.11 22.60 19.20
N SER A 400 -9.30 22.22 18.72
CA SER A 400 -9.91 22.72 17.49
C SER A 400 -11.38 23.06 17.72
N TYR A 401 -11.94 23.87 16.83
CA TYR A 401 -13.36 24.22 16.84
C TYR A 401 -13.96 23.97 15.45
N GLU A 402 -14.85 22.98 15.36
CA GLU A 402 -15.55 22.56 14.14
C GLU A 402 -17.02 22.32 14.49
N ASP A 403 -17.82 23.39 14.55
CA ASP A 403 -19.22 23.41 15.04
C ASP A 403 -19.42 22.93 16.51
N ALA A 404 -18.36 22.43 17.14
CA ALA A 404 -18.23 22.00 18.53
C ALA A 404 -16.80 22.27 19.02
N ASN A 405 -16.61 22.42 20.33
CA ASN A 405 -15.30 22.40 20.97
C ASN A 405 -14.75 20.98 20.91
N ILE A 406 -13.52 20.80 20.40
CA ILE A 406 -12.83 19.50 20.35
C ILE A 406 -11.51 19.66 21.09
N LEU A 407 -11.41 19.06 22.27
CA LEU A 407 -10.21 19.08 23.10
C LEU A 407 -9.61 17.67 23.21
N THR A 408 -8.43 17.49 22.62
CA THR A 408 -7.70 16.21 22.65
C THR A 408 -6.53 16.30 23.61
N ILE A 409 -6.38 15.31 24.49
CA ILE A 409 -5.18 15.10 25.30
C ILE A 409 -4.55 13.75 24.98
N THR A 410 -3.21 13.65 25.09
CA THR A 410 -2.51 12.38 24.93
C THR A 410 -1.59 12.08 26.10
N LYS A 411 -1.42 10.78 26.40
CA LYS A 411 -0.56 10.31 27.48
C LYS A 411 0.02 8.93 27.20
N LYS A 412 1.32 8.76 27.39
CA LYS A 412 1.98 7.45 27.46
C LYS A 412 1.56 6.73 28.74
N ILE A 413 1.04 5.52 28.60
CA ILE A 413 0.47 4.72 29.70
C ILE A 413 1.48 3.75 30.34
N SER A 414 2.64 3.54 29.70
CA SER A 414 3.76 2.69 30.14
C SER A 414 4.74 3.38 31.09
#